data_AF-A0A947MRY5-F1
#
_entry.id   AF-A0A947MRY5-F1
#
_cell.length_a   1.000
_cell.length_b   1.000
_cell.length_c   1.000
_cell.angle_alpha   90.00
_cell.angle_beta   90.00
_cell.angle_gamma   90.00
#
_symmetry.space_group_name_H-M   'P 1'
#
loop_
_entity.id
_entity.type
_entity.pdbx_description
1 polymer ?
#
loop_
_entity_poly.entity_id
_entity_poly.type
_entity_poly.pdbx_seq_one_letter_code
_entity_poly.pdbx_strand_id
1 'polypeptide(L)'
;IELMIVVAILAILAVVAVPAFIKYMRRAKTTEAIDQIDKLYKASASYYSAPQVKQGDGGKIQCQFPATQGMTPDVTGKKCCGGASDADGDDRCDVKTSGLWDTDIWSSLNFSMNDQHYFAYTYTSNGSTLTAAKFTATANADLDCDGLLSTFERYGYGDESATRGECSMKGSSAFFKEGETE
;
A
#
# COMPACT_ATOMS: atom_id res chain seq x y z
N ILE A 1 18.03 49.82 11.00
CA ILE A 1 17.23 49.24 12.10
C ILE A 1 15.93 48.66 11.57
N GLU A 2 15.17 49.38 10.74
CA GLU A 2 13.92 48.88 10.13
C GLU A 2 14.08 47.53 9.40
N LEU A 3 15.10 47.37 8.55
CA LEU A 3 15.37 46.09 7.87
C LEU A 3 15.71 44.95 8.86
N MET A 4 16.39 45.27 9.96
CA MET A 4 16.84 44.25 10.92
C MET A 4 15.68 43.64 11.70
N ILE A 5 14.66 44.45 12.00
CA ILE A 5 13.45 43.97 12.71
C ILE A 5 12.62 43.08 11.77
N VAL A 6 12.49 43.46 10.49
CA VAL A 6 11.74 42.64 9.51
C VAL A 6 12.40 41.27 9.34
N VAL A 7 13.73 41.22 9.20
CA VAL A 7 14.47 39.96 9.10
C VAL A 7 14.29 39.10 10.36
N ALA A 8 14.31 39.71 11.55
CA ALA A 8 14.10 39.00 12.81
C ALA A 8 12.70 38.37 12.92
N ILE A 9 11.65 39.09 12.50
CA ILE A 9 10.27 38.56 12.51
C ILE A 9 10.13 37.42 11.49
N LEU A 10 10.68 37.57 10.28
CA LEU A 10 10.66 36.52 9.26
C LEU A 10 11.36 35.23 9.72
N ALA A 11 12.48 35.35 10.44
CA ALA A 11 13.19 34.20 10.98
C ALA A 11 12.34 33.41 11.99
N ILE A 12 11.65 34.10 12.90
CA ILE A 12 10.77 33.45 13.90
C ILE A 12 9.59 32.77 13.22
N LEU A 13 8.96 33.43 12.23
CA LEU A 13 7.84 32.84 11.49
C LEU A 13 8.27 31.60 10.70
N ALA A 14 9.45 31.61 10.08
CA ALA A 14 9.97 30.47 9.34
C ALA A 14 10.17 29.25 10.25
N VAL A 15 10.76 29.43 11.44
CA VAL A 15 11.01 28.34 12.40
C VAL A 15 9.71 27.65 12.84
N VAL A 16 8.62 28.40 12.98
CA VAL A 16 7.31 27.83 13.37
C VAL A 16 6.57 27.23 12.18
N ALA A 17 6.66 27.85 11.01
CA ALA A 17 5.88 27.44 9.83
C ALA A 17 6.45 26.21 9.12
N VAL A 18 7.78 26.08 9.03
CA VAL A 18 8.44 25.01 8.25
C VAL A 18 8.13 23.60 8.78
N PRO A 19 8.22 23.29 10.09
CA PRO A 19 7.90 21.95 10.59
C PRO A 19 6.44 21.56 10.37
N ALA A 20 5.52 22.53 10.52
CA ALA A 20 4.10 22.32 10.26
C ALA A 20 3.82 22.03 8.78
N PHE A 21 4.51 22.76 7.88
CA PHE A 21 4.43 22.54 6.44
C PHE A 21 4.95 21.16 6.04
N ILE A 22 6.10 20.72 6.57
CA ILE A 22 6.67 19.39 6.27
C ILE A 22 5.69 18.28 6.71
N LYS A 23 5.14 18.37 7.93
CA LYS A 23 4.15 17.40 8.42
C LYS A 23 2.89 17.37 7.55
N TYR A 24 2.42 18.53 7.11
CA TYR A 24 1.29 18.63 6.20
C TYR A 24 1.57 17.94 4.85
N MET A 25 2.77 18.16 4.28
CA MET A 25 3.18 17.51 3.04
C MET A 25 3.26 15.99 3.19
N ARG A 26 3.81 15.47 4.30
CA ARG A 26 3.83 14.01 4.56
C ARG A 26 2.41 13.43 4.64
N ARG A 27 1.50 14.11 5.34
CA ARG A 27 0.07 13.71 5.38
C ARG A 27 -0.60 13.74 4.01
N ALA A 28 -0.21 14.65 3.12
CA ALA A 28 -0.74 14.65 1.76
C ALA A 28 -0.32 13.38 1.01
N LYS A 29 0.94 12.93 1.18
CA LYS A 29 1.48 11.70 0.57
C LYS A 29 0.74 10.43 1.01
N THR A 30 0.24 10.36 2.25
CA THR A 30 -0.47 9.16 2.76
C THR A 30 -1.78 8.84 2.04
N THR A 31 -2.35 9.81 1.30
CA THR A 31 -3.52 9.59 0.46
C THR A 31 -3.26 8.49 -0.58
N GLU A 32 -2.03 8.41 -1.10
CA GLU A 32 -1.63 7.36 -2.03
C GLU A 32 -1.84 5.96 -1.44
N ALA A 33 -1.37 5.73 -0.20
CA ALA A 33 -1.52 4.45 0.48
C ALA A 33 -2.98 4.05 0.62
N ILE A 34 -3.85 5.00 1.01
CA ILE A 34 -5.27 4.74 1.20
C ILE A 34 -5.94 4.33 -0.12
N ASP A 35 -5.68 5.07 -1.20
CA ASP A 35 -6.28 4.81 -2.51
C ASP A 35 -5.81 3.47 -3.10
N GLN A 36 -4.52 3.16 -2.97
CA GLN A 36 -3.96 1.94 -3.54
C GLN A 36 -4.33 0.69 -2.72
N ILE A 37 -4.37 0.79 -1.38
CA ILE A 37 -4.92 -0.29 -0.54
C ILE A 37 -6.42 -0.49 -0.83
N ASP A 38 -7.19 0.56 -1.11
CA ASP A 38 -8.60 0.42 -1.49
C ASP A 38 -8.78 -0.29 -2.84
N LYS A 39 -7.92 0.00 -3.82
CA LYS A 39 -7.87 -0.76 -5.07
C LYS A 39 -7.55 -2.23 -4.83
N LEU A 40 -6.55 -2.54 -4.00
CA LEU A 40 -6.22 -3.91 -3.63
C LEU A 40 -7.40 -4.62 -2.96
N TYR A 41 -8.07 -3.95 -2.02
CA TYR A 41 -9.24 -4.50 -1.35
C TYR A 41 -10.39 -4.80 -2.33
N LYS A 42 -10.69 -3.89 -3.26
CA LYS A 42 -11.71 -4.09 -4.30
C LYS A 42 -11.32 -5.20 -5.27
N ALA A 43 -10.06 -5.27 -5.65
CA ALA A 43 -9.53 -6.35 -6.47
C ALA A 43 -9.64 -7.71 -5.77
N SER A 44 -9.32 -7.78 -4.49
CA SER A 44 -9.51 -8.99 -3.68
C SER A 44 -10.98 -9.40 -3.59
N ALA A 45 -11.90 -8.44 -3.51
CA ALA A 45 -13.34 -8.69 -3.59
C ALA A 45 -13.72 -9.37 -4.90
N SER A 46 -13.26 -8.79 -6.00
CA SER A 46 -13.51 -9.30 -7.34
C SER A 46 -12.92 -10.71 -7.48
N TYR A 47 -11.68 -10.92 -7.05
CA TYR A 47 -11.01 -12.21 -7.12
C TYR A 47 -11.76 -13.27 -6.29
N TYR A 48 -12.16 -12.92 -5.06
CA TYR A 48 -12.86 -13.86 -4.17
C TYR A 48 -14.24 -14.26 -4.70
N SER A 49 -14.96 -13.30 -5.30
CA SER A 49 -16.30 -13.54 -5.86
C SER A 49 -16.28 -14.24 -7.22
N ALA A 50 -15.16 -14.16 -7.95
CA ALA A 50 -15.04 -14.75 -9.27
C ALA A 50 -14.96 -16.28 -9.21
N PRO A 51 -15.81 -17.03 -9.93
CA PRO A 51 -15.72 -18.48 -9.99
C PRO A 51 -14.48 -18.89 -10.76
N GLN A 52 -13.61 -19.67 -10.11
CA GLN A 52 -12.40 -20.22 -10.72
C GLN A 52 -12.51 -21.74 -10.86
N VAL A 53 -11.84 -22.28 -11.86
CA VAL A 53 -11.76 -23.72 -12.12
C VAL A 53 -10.32 -24.19 -12.08
N LYS A 54 -10.11 -25.42 -11.63
CA LYS A 54 -8.80 -26.04 -11.64
C LYS A 54 -8.41 -26.38 -13.07
N GLN A 55 -7.21 -25.94 -13.47
CA GLN A 55 -6.64 -26.28 -14.76
C GLN A 55 -6.57 -27.81 -14.95
N GLY A 56 -7.03 -28.31 -16.09
CA GLY A 56 -6.98 -29.72 -16.48
C GLY A 56 -8.13 -30.61 -16.01
N ASP A 57 -8.81 -30.24 -14.91
CA ASP A 57 -9.95 -31.01 -14.35
C ASP A 57 -11.30 -30.28 -14.56
N GLY A 58 -11.28 -28.95 -14.61
CA GLY A 58 -12.51 -28.14 -14.70
C GLY A 58 -13.31 -28.11 -13.39
N GLY A 59 -12.85 -28.80 -12.33
CA GLY A 59 -13.44 -28.74 -11.01
C GLY A 59 -13.44 -27.33 -10.43
N LYS A 60 -14.56 -26.91 -9.84
CA LYS A 60 -14.71 -25.59 -9.21
C LYS A 60 -13.76 -25.47 -8.01
N ILE A 61 -12.94 -24.41 -8.02
CA ILE A 61 -12.10 -24.04 -6.87
C ILE A 61 -12.99 -23.36 -5.82
N GLN A 62 -12.73 -23.64 -4.54
CA GLN A 62 -13.42 -22.97 -3.45
C GLN A 62 -13.01 -21.49 -3.38
N CYS A 63 -13.91 -20.63 -2.92
CA CYS A 63 -13.63 -19.20 -2.73
C CYS A 63 -12.37 -19.03 -1.89
N GLN A 64 -11.37 -18.32 -2.42
CA GLN A 64 -10.09 -18.09 -1.76
C GLN A 64 -9.48 -16.78 -2.25
N PHE A 65 -8.51 -16.25 -1.50
CA PHE A 65 -7.70 -15.11 -1.93
C PHE A 65 -6.46 -15.60 -2.68
N PRO A 66 -5.80 -14.73 -3.48
CA PRO A 66 -4.50 -15.04 -4.07
C PRO A 66 -3.46 -15.40 -3.00
N ALA A 67 -2.37 -16.04 -3.41
CA ALA A 67 -1.25 -16.32 -2.52
C ALA A 67 -0.57 -15.03 -2.02
N THR A 68 0.29 -15.16 -1.02
CA THR A 68 1.04 -14.04 -0.46
C THR A 68 2.06 -13.50 -1.47
N GLN A 69 2.10 -12.18 -1.60
CA GLN A 69 3.11 -11.42 -2.32
C GLN A 69 3.88 -10.54 -1.34
N GLY A 70 5.20 -10.64 -1.41
CA GLY A 70 6.11 -9.84 -0.58
C GLY A 70 6.11 -8.36 -0.95
N MET A 71 6.78 -7.58 -0.11
CA MET A 71 6.91 -6.14 -0.27
C MET A 71 7.48 -5.77 -1.64
N THR A 72 6.72 -4.96 -2.39
CA THR A 72 7.03 -4.55 -3.76
C THR A 72 6.78 -3.05 -3.92
N PRO A 73 7.79 -2.24 -4.31
CA PRO A 73 9.23 -2.52 -4.27
C PRO A 73 9.75 -2.63 -2.82
N ASP A 74 11.02 -2.98 -2.63
CA ASP A 74 11.61 -2.99 -1.29
C ASP A 74 11.98 -1.56 -0.85
N VAL A 75 11.23 -1.00 0.11
CA VAL A 75 11.46 0.32 0.70
C VAL A 75 12.40 0.31 1.91
N THR A 76 12.86 -0.86 2.37
CA THR A 76 13.70 -0.93 3.57
C THR A 76 15.04 -0.24 3.34
N GLY A 77 15.58 0.38 4.40
CA GLY A 77 16.89 1.02 4.34
C GLY A 77 16.98 2.20 3.37
N LYS A 78 15.91 3.01 3.27
CA LYS A 78 15.87 4.25 2.47
C LYS A 78 15.99 4.02 0.97
N LYS A 79 15.60 2.85 0.48
CA LYS A 79 15.76 2.51 -0.94
C LYS A 79 15.02 3.45 -1.89
N CYS A 80 13.91 4.05 -1.46
CA CYS A 80 13.16 5.04 -2.23
C CYS A 80 13.44 6.50 -1.79
N CYS A 81 14.54 6.72 -1.08
CA CYS A 81 14.95 7.99 -0.48
C CYS A 81 16.42 8.26 -0.86
N GLY A 82 16.68 8.51 -2.14
CA GLY A 82 18.02 8.59 -2.73
C GLY A 82 18.79 7.26 -2.73
N GLY A 83 18.07 6.15 -2.58
CA GLY A 83 18.62 4.80 -2.51
C GLY A 83 18.57 4.04 -3.84
N ALA A 84 18.72 2.71 -3.78
CA ALA A 84 18.80 1.87 -4.98
C ALA A 84 17.49 1.77 -5.80
N SER A 85 16.38 2.30 -5.28
CA SER A 85 15.07 2.35 -5.94
C SER A 85 14.61 3.78 -6.22
N ASP A 86 15.51 4.76 -6.10
CA ASP A 86 15.30 6.18 -6.42
C ASP A 86 16.53 6.68 -7.22
N ALA A 87 16.52 6.45 -8.54
CA ALA A 87 17.65 6.72 -9.41
C ALA A 87 17.74 8.20 -9.83
N ASP A 88 16.62 8.93 -9.83
CA ASP A 88 16.57 10.36 -10.14
C ASP A 88 16.69 11.27 -8.91
N GLY A 89 16.64 10.69 -7.70
CA GLY A 89 16.94 11.35 -6.43
C GLY A 89 15.82 12.28 -5.98
N ASP A 90 14.57 11.88 -6.22
CA ASP A 90 13.39 12.69 -5.95
C ASP A 90 12.55 12.23 -4.75
N ASP A 91 13.13 11.32 -3.96
CA ASP A 91 12.53 10.70 -2.77
C ASP A 91 11.24 9.92 -3.09
N ARG A 92 11.18 9.30 -4.27
CA ARG A 92 10.13 8.35 -4.68
C ARG A 92 10.71 7.03 -5.14
N CYS A 93 9.89 5.99 -5.03
CA CYS A 93 10.19 4.71 -5.64
C CYS A 93 9.99 4.80 -7.15
N ASP A 94 11.04 4.50 -7.89
CA ASP A 94 11.00 4.33 -9.34
C ASP A 94 10.15 3.11 -9.72
N VAL A 95 9.35 3.29 -10.77
CA VAL A 95 8.60 2.18 -11.37
C VAL A 95 9.53 1.40 -12.28
N LYS A 96 9.73 0.13 -11.95
CA LYS A 96 10.26 -0.84 -12.90
C LYS A 96 9.09 -1.51 -13.61
N THR A 97 9.05 -1.35 -14.92
CA THR A 97 7.99 -1.85 -15.80
C THR A 97 8.01 -3.36 -16.03
N SER A 98 9.07 -4.06 -15.60
CA SER A 98 9.17 -5.53 -15.68
C SER A 98 9.76 -6.15 -14.42
N GLY A 99 9.26 -7.33 -14.05
CA GLY A 99 9.75 -8.19 -12.96
C GLY A 99 9.25 -7.85 -11.55
N LEU A 100 8.65 -6.68 -11.33
CA LEU A 100 8.16 -6.24 -10.01
C LEU A 100 6.63 -6.28 -9.91
N TRP A 101 5.92 -5.67 -10.85
CA TRP A 101 4.46 -5.56 -10.86
C TRP A 101 3.74 -6.61 -11.72
N ASP A 102 4.50 -7.42 -12.44
CA ASP A 102 4.00 -8.45 -13.38
C ASP A 102 3.96 -9.85 -12.77
N THR A 103 4.06 -9.98 -11.44
CA THR A 103 3.93 -11.26 -10.75
C THR A 103 2.51 -11.83 -10.92
N ASP A 104 2.39 -13.15 -10.85
CA ASP A 104 1.09 -13.84 -10.92
C ASP A 104 0.09 -13.30 -9.88
N ILE A 105 0.57 -12.86 -8.72
CA ILE A 105 -0.28 -12.33 -7.65
C ILE A 105 -0.78 -10.92 -7.98
N TRP A 106 0.12 -10.01 -8.38
CA TRP A 106 -0.26 -8.65 -8.74
C TRP A 106 -1.19 -8.61 -9.95
N SER A 107 -0.89 -9.42 -10.97
CA SER A 107 -1.77 -9.58 -12.14
C SER A 107 -3.13 -10.16 -11.78
N SER A 108 -3.20 -11.14 -10.86
CA SER A 108 -4.49 -11.68 -10.40
C SER A 108 -5.36 -10.66 -9.66
N LEU A 109 -4.73 -9.66 -9.05
CA LEU A 109 -5.38 -8.53 -8.39
C LEU A 109 -5.54 -7.32 -9.31
N ASN A 110 -5.18 -7.42 -10.60
CA ASN A 110 -5.16 -6.30 -11.55
C ASN A 110 -4.47 -5.05 -10.96
N PHE A 111 -3.42 -5.26 -10.18
CA PHE A 111 -2.72 -4.19 -9.47
C PHE A 111 -1.34 -3.98 -10.08
N SER A 112 -1.06 -2.74 -10.48
CA SER A 112 0.27 -2.32 -10.93
C SER A 112 0.46 -0.84 -10.61
N MET A 113 1.71 -0.44 -10.40
CA MET A 113 2.10 0.97 -10.33
C MET A 113 2.74 1.36 -11.66
N ASN A 114 2.20 2.41 -12.28
CA ASN A 114 2.65 2.90 -13.58
C ASN A 114 3.51 4.17 -13.45
N ASP A 115 3.37 4.88 -12.33
CA ASP A 115 4.09 6.12 -12.02
C ASP A 115 4.87 5.99 -10.70
N GLN A 116 5.89 6.83 -10.54
CA GLN A 116 6.66 6.94 -9.31
C GLN A 116 5.75 7.13 -8.09
N HIS A 117 6.09 6.47 -7.00
CA HIS A 117 5.21 6.29 -5.86
C HIS A 117 5.98 6.29 -4.54
N TYR A 118 5.33 6.59 -3.43
CA TYR A 118 5.99 6.62 -2.12
C TYR A 118 5.95 5.27 -1.40
N PHE A 119 4.90 4.47 -1.64
CA PHE A 119 4.60 3.29 -0.84
C PHE A 119 4.95 1.98 -1.55
N ALA A 120 5.58 1.08 -0.82
CA ALA A 120 5.60 -0.34 -1.16
C ALA A 120 4.33 -1.03 -0.73
N TYR A 121 3.92 -2.05 -1.47
CA TYR A 121 2.72 -2.82 -1.20
C TYR A 121 3.07 -4.28 -0.92
N THR A 122 2.40 -4.85 0.08
CA THR A 122 2.50 -6.26 0.47
C THR A 122 1.09 -6.84 0.52
N TYR A 123 0.91 -8.05 0.00
CA TYR A 123 -0.36 -8.76 0.07
C TYR A 123 -0.16 -10.07 0.82
N THR A 124 -0.68 -10.19 2.04
CA THR A 124 -0.55 -11.42 2.83
C THR A 124 -1.89 -12.15 2.87
N SER A 125 -1.92 -13.41 2.46
CA SER A 125 -3.10 -14.26 2.64
C SER A 125 -2.80 -15.47 3.53
N ASN A 126 -3.82 -15.99 4.20
CA ASN A 126 -3.67 -17.16 5.06
C ASN A 126 -3.84 -18.51 4.33
N GLY A 127 -3.99 -18.50 3.00
CA GLY A 127 -4.17 -19.70 2.17
C GLY A 127 -5.41 -20.54 2.49
N SER A 128 -6.32 -20.04 3.34
CA SER A 128 -7.55 -20.75 3.70
C SER A 128 -8.67 -20.46 2.71
N THR A 129 -9.72 -21.27 2.72
CA THR A 129 -10.87 -21.16 1.81
C THR A 129 -12.15 -20.79 2.54
N LEU A 130 -13.16 -20.34 1.79
CA LEU A 130 -14.49 -19.97 2.29
C LEU A 130 -14.40 -18.96 3.45
N THR A 131 -15.16 -19.19 4.52
CA THR A 131 -15.27 -18.31 5.70
C THR A 131 -13.94 -18.13 6.44
N ALA A 132 -13.02 -19.10 6.32
CA ALA A 132 -11.72 -19.07 6.97
C ALA A 132 -10.68 -18.27 6.17
N ALA A 133 -10.96 -17.91 4.91
CA ALA A 133 -10.06 -17.13 4.07
C ALA A 133 -9.87 -15.72 4.64
N LYS A 134 -8.62 -15.26 4.71
CA LYS A 134 -8.25 -13.93 5.19
C LYS A 134 -7.14 -13.36 4.33
N PHE A 135 -7.16 -12.05 4.15
CA PHE A 135 -6.03 -11.30 3.60
C PHE A 135 -5.77 -10.02 4.37
N THR A 136 -4.53 -9.56 4.26
CA THR A 136 -4.05 -8.26 4.73
C THR A 136 -3.34 -7.60 3.57
N ALA A 137 -3.82 -6.43 3.16
CA ALA A 137 -3.08 -5.54 2.27
C ALA A 137 -2.36 -4.51 3.14
N THR A 138 -1.04 -4.45 3.00
CA THR A 138 -0.17 -3.55 3.76
C THR A 138 0.55 -2.61 2.80
N ALA A 139 0.61 -1.31 3.14
CA ALA A 139 1.45 -0.34 2.47
C ALA A 139 2.51 0.19 3.46
N ASN A 140 3.76 0.24 3.02
CA ASN A 140 4.90 0.72 3.80
C ASN A 140 5.64 1.82 3.04
N ALA A 141 5.98 2.93 3.68
CA ALA A 141 6.82 3.98 3.10
C ALA A 141 7.69 4.63 4.18
N ASP A 142 8.85 5.13 3.78
CA ASP A 142 9.67 6.05 4.57
C ASP A 142 9.42 7.46 4.00
N LEU A 143 8.60 8.29 4.67
CA LEU A 143 8.18 9.58 4.11
C LEU A 143 9.17 10.72 4.39
N ASP A 144 10.14 10.49 5.27
CA ASP A 144 11.13 11.47 5.67
C ASP A 144 12.59 11.02 5.65
N CYS A 145 12.80 9.82 5.13
CA CYS A 145 14.09 9.24 4.87
C CYS A 145 14.91 9.05 6.15
N ASP A 146 14.27 8.77 7.29
CA ASP A 146 14.94 8.46 8.55
C ASP A 146 15.20 6.95 8.75
N GLY A 147 14.52 6.10 7.97
CA GLY A 147 14.64 4.64 7.99
C GLY A 147 13.50 3.94 8.75
N LEU A 148 12.58 4.69 9.34
CA LEU A 148 11.32 4.21 9.90
C LEU A 148 10.25 4.17 8.81
N LEU A 149 9.30 3.22 8.94
CA LEU A 149 8.27 3.00 7.94
C LEU A 149 6.89 3.38 8.47
N SER A 150 6.27 4.37 7.84
CA SER A 150 4.83 4.58 7.85
C SER A 150 4.13 3.31 7.36
N THR A 151 3.25 2.74 8.18
CA THR A 151 2.55 1.48 7.87
C THR A 151 1.04 1.67 7.86
N PHE A 152 0.40 1.24 6.76
CA PHE A 152 -1.04 1.25 6.59
C PHE A 152 -1.51 -0.16 6.28
N GLU A 153 -2.53 -0.64 6.96
CA GLU A 153 -3.08 -1.97 6.70
C GLU A 153 -4.59 -1.95 6.54
N ARG A 154 -5.06 -2.86 5.69
CA ARG A 154 -6.47 -3.19 5.59
C ARG A 154 -6.66 -4.70 5.52
N TYR A 155 -7.64 -5.15 6.29
CA TYR A 155 -7.99 -6.56 6.41
C TYR A 155 -9.26 -6.89 5.63
N GLY A 156 -9.29 -8.10 5.07
CA GLY A 156 -10.48 -8.71 4.51
C GLY A 156 -10.60 -10.17 4.91
N TYR A 157 -11.84 -10.62 5.00
CA TYR A 157 -12.25 -11.93 5.48
C TYR A 157 -13.27 -12.54 4.51
N GLY A 158 -13.29 -13.86 4.37
CA GLY A 158 -14.42 -14.55 3.77
C GLY A 158 -15.68 -14.33 4.61
N ASP A 159 -16.82 -14.06 3.97
CA ASP A 159 -18.10 -13.94 4.68
C ASP A 159 -18.53 -15.31 5.24
N GLU A 160 -19.23 -15.34 6.37
CA GLU A 160 -19.77 -16.57 6.96
C GLU A 160 -20.80 -17.25 6.04
N SER A 161 -21.45 -16.48 5.18
CA SER A 161 -22.41 -16.91 4.16
C SER A 161 -21.72 -17.45 2.89
N ALA A 162 -20.38 -17.41 2.81
CA ALA A 162 -19.65 -17.92 1.66
C ALA A 162 -19.81 -19.46 1.58
N THR A 163 -20.75 -19.90 0.76
CA THR A 163 -20.98 -21.32 0.46
C THR A 163 -20.27 -21.70 -0.83
N ARG A 164 -20.22 -23.00 -1.16
CA ARG A 164 -19.69 -23.45 -2.47
C ARG A 164 -20.43 -22.83 -3.67
N GLY A 165 -21.63 -22.27 -3.49
CA GLY A 165 -22.43 -21.63 -4.53
C GLY A 165 -22.10 -20.15 -4.72
N GLU A 166 -22.01 -19.40 -3.62
CA GLU A 166 -21.89 -17.94 -3.61
C GLU A 166 -20.68 -17.51 -2.76
N CYS A 167 -19.72 -16.84 -3.39
CA CYS A 167 -18.53 -16.32 -2.74
C CYS A 167 -18.74 -14.83 -2.40
N SER A 168 -18.80 -14.50 -1.12
CA SER A 168 -18.84 -13.11 -0.63
C SER A 168 -17.73 -12.87 0.38
N MET A 169 -17.20 -11.65 0.42
CA MET A 169 -16.21 -11.25 1.41
C MET A 169 -16.75 -10.15 2.33
N LYS A 170 -16.21 -10.10 3.54
CA LYS A 170 -16.44 -9.07 4.54
C LYS A 170 -15.12 -8.34 4.82
N GLY A 171 -15.12 -7.02 4.77
CA GLY A 171 -13.95 -6.22 5.08
C GLY A 171 -13.92 -5.65 6.48
N SER A 172 -12.74 -5.17 6.87
CA SER A 172 -12.61 -4.17 7.93
C SER A 172 -13.30 -2.87 7.51
N SER A 173 -14.00 -2.23 8.45
CA SER A 173 -14.60 -0.89 8.28
C SER A 173 -13.58 0.24 8.37
N ALA A 174 -12.36 -0.04 8.87
CA ALA A 174 -11.32 0.95 9.10
C ALA A 174 -9.93 0.44 8.64
N PHE A 175 -9.02 1.40 8.42
CA PHE A 175 -7.61 1.15 8.16
C PHE A 175 -6.85 1.14 9.49
N PHE A 176 -5.92 0.21 9.65
CA PHE A 176 -4.89 0.32 10.66
C PHE A 176 -3.80 1.26 10.15
N LYS A 177 -3.28 2.11 11.03
CA LYS A 177 -2.23 3.08 10.72
C LYS A 177 -1.23 3.10 11.86
N GLU A 178 0.04 2.97 11.54
CA GLU A 178 1.15 3.11 12.47
C GLU A 178 2.18 4.07 11.86
N GLY A 179 2.61 5.05 12.65
CA GLY A 179 3.58 6.05 12.19
C GLY A 179 3.11 6.85 10.97
N GLU A 180 1.85 7.31 10.91
CA GLU A 180 1.22 7.93 9.71
C GLU A 180 2.04 9.06 9.05
N THR A 181 2.97 9.71 9.75
CA THR A 181 3.79 10.79 9.20
C THR A 181 5.29 10.58 9.43
N GLU A 182 5.69 9.34 9.74
CA GLU A 182 7.10 8.95 9.74
C GLU A 182 7.57 8.92 8.27
#